data_AF-L1L3G8-F1
#
_entry.id   AF-L1L3G8-F1
#
_cell.length_a   1.000
_cell.length_b   1.000
_cell.length_c   1.000
_cell.angle_alpha   90.00
_cell.angle_beta   90.00
_cell.angle_gamma   90.00
#
_symmetry.space_group_name_H-M   'P 1'
#
loop_
_entity.id
_entity.type
_entity.pdbx_description
1 polymer ?
#
loop_
_entity_poly.entity_id
_entity_poly.type
_entity_poly.pdbx_seq_one_letter_code
_entity_poly.pdbx_strand_id
1 'polypeptide(L)' 'MARTDLELLAAIGLLRTREIGGRTLYRCDEPRITEVSHIFERGW' A
#
# COMPACT_ATOMS: atom_id res chain seq x y z
N MET A 1 1.44 11.16 -11.75
CA MET A 1 2.33 10.01 -11.49
C MET A 1 2.02 9.43 -10.12
N ALA A 2 2.42 10.07 -9.01
CA ALA A 2 2.25 9.52 -7.66
C ALA A 2 0.84 9.04 -7.22
N ARG A 3 -0.26 9.61 -7.76
CA ARG A 3 -1.62 9.15 -7.42
C ARG A 3 -1.89 7.74 -7.96
N THR A 4 -1.42 7.45 -9.17
CA THR A 4 -1.54 6.13 -9.81
C THR A 4 -0.74 5.09 -9.06
N ASP A 5 0.45 5.46 -8.56
CA ASP A 5 1.27 4.58 -7.71
C ASP A 5 0.57 4.27 -6.38
N LEU A 6 -0.04 5.26 -5.72
CA LEU A 6 -0.77 5.06 -4.47
C LEU A 6 -2.03 4.19 -4.64
N GLU A 7 -2.75 4.36 -5.75
CA GLU A 7 -3.91 3.53 -6.09
C GLU A 7 -3.51 2.08 -6.38
N LEU A 8 -2.40 1.87 -7.11
CA LEU A 8 -1.83 0.54 -7.34
C LEU A 8 -1.42 -0.12 -6.02
N LEU A 9 -0.67 0.59 -5.18
CA LEU A 9 -0.21 0.09 -3.88
C LEU A 9 -1.39 -0.23 -2.93
N ALA A 10 -2.46 0.55 -2.98
CA ALA A 10 -3.70 0.25 -2.27
C ALA A 10 -4.40 -0.98 -2.85
N ALA A 11 -4.46 -1.13 -4.18
CA ALA A 11 -5.08 -2.27 -4.85
C ALA A 11 -4.37 -3.59 -4.55
N ILE A 12 -3.05 -3.58 -4.38
CA ILE A 12 -2.27 -4.77 -3.95
C ILE A 12 -2.20 -4.94 -2.43
N GLY A 13 -2.92 -4.11 -1.67
CA GLY A 13 -3.05 -4.25 -0.21
C GLY A 13 -1.85 -3.76 0.61
N LEU A 14 -0.89 -3.06 0.00
CA LEU A 14 0.25 -2.46 0.71
C LEU A 14 -0.13 -1.14 1.41
N LEU A 15 -1.17 -0.47 0.92
CA LEU A 15 -1.73 0.72 1.55
C LEU A 15 -3.19 0.49 1.93
N ARG A 16 -3.58 0.99 3.10
CA ARG A 16 -4.97 1.13 3.51
C ARG A 16 -5.45 2.54 3.21
N THR A 17 -6.55 2.65 2.47
CA THR A 17 -7.21 3.93 2.19
C THR A 17 -8.28 4.23 3.23
N ARG A 18 -8.35 5.50 3.65
CA ARG A 18 -9.41 6.02 4.51
C ARG A 18 -9.90 7.33 3.95
N GLU A 19 -11.20 7.44 3.69
CA GLU A 19 -11.80 8.71 3.29
C GLU A 19 -12.18 9.53 4.53
N ILE A 20 -11.68 10.76 4.61
CA ILE A 20 -12.01 11.71 5.68
C ILE A 20 -12.27 13.06 5.02
N GLY A 21 -13.52 13.55 5.10
CA GLY A 21 -13.88 14.90 4.66
C GLY A 21 -13.53 15.22 3.20
N GLY A 22 -13.72 14.27 2.28
CA GLY A 22 -13.42 14.45 0.85
C GLY A 22 -11.94 14.27 0.46
N ARG A 23 -11.11 13.80 1.39
CA ARG A 23 -9.71 13.44 1.12
C ARG A 23 -9.48 11.95 1.35
N THR A 24 -8.83 11.30 0.38
CA THR A 24 -8.34 9.92 0.51
C THR A 24 -7.00 9.95 1.24
N LEU A 25 -6.99 9.48 2.48
CA LEU A 25 -5.79 9.28 3.27
C LEU A 25 -5.24 7.88 3.00
N TYR A 26 -3.95 7.79 2.68
CA TYR A 26 -3.25 6.53 2.50
C TYR A 26 -2.41 6.25 3.76
N ARG A 27 -2.52 5.06 4.32
CA ARG A 27 -1.69 4.59 5.44
C ARG A 27 -0.98 3.30 5.02
N CYS A 28 0.33 3.21 5.29
CA CYS A 28 1.08 1.96 5.12
C CYS A 28 0.51 0.85 5.99
N ASP A 29 0.26 -0.30 5.37
CA ASP A 29 0.00 -1.53 6.11
C ASP A 29 1.35 -2.21 6.39
N GLU A 30 2.01 -1.77 7.48
CA GLU A 30 3.33 -2.29 7.91
C GLU A 30 3.45 -3.82 7.93
N PRO A 31 2.48 -4.59 8.46
CA PRO A 31 2.59 -6.05 8.43
C PRO A 31 2.49 -6.61 7.01
N ARG A 32 1.69 -6.01 6.13
CA ARG A 32 1.60 -6.44 4.71
C ARG A 32 2.85 -6.08 3.91
N ILE A 33 3.44 -4.92 4.19
CA ILE A 33 4.73 -4.50 3.62
C ILE A 33 5.85 -5.45 4.07
N THR A 34 5.86 -5.83 5.34
CA THR A 34 6.83 -6.79 5.88
C THR A 34 6.69 -8.15 5.20
N GLU A 35 5.46 -8.64 5.00
CA GLU A 35 5.22 -9.90 4.29
C GLU A 35 5.71 -9.83 2.83
N VAL A 36 5.35 -8.79 2.09
CA VAL A 36 5.79 -8.62 0.70
C VAL A 36 7.31 -8.47 0.61
N SER A 37 7.93 -7.71 1.52
CA SER A 37 9.38 -7.61 1.62
C SER A 37 10.02 -8.98 1.85
N HIS A 38 9.47 -9.79 2.75
CA HIS A 38 9.92 -11.17 2.97
C HIS A 38 9.76 -12.06 1.73
N ILE A 39 8.76 -11.85 0.87
CA ILE A 39 8.63 -12.59 -0.39
C ILE A 39 9.70 -12.13 -1.37
N PHE A 40 9.95 -10.81 -1.48
CA PHE A 40 11.05 -10.26 -2.28
C PHE A 40 12.42 -10.78 -1.84
N GLU A 41 12.67 -10.85 -0.54
CA GLU A 41 13.93 -11.37 0.00
C GLU A 41 14.08 -12.88 -0.17
N ARG A 42 12.95 -13.63 -0.19
CA ARG A 42 12.97 -15.10 -0.36
C ARG A 42 12.92 -15.56 -1.83
N GLY A 43 13.00 -14.63 -2.77
CA GLY A 43 13.10 -14.92 -4.20
C GLY A 43 11.78 -14.66 -4.92
N TRP A 44 11.74 -13.49 -5.56
CA TRP A 44 10.93 -13.27 -6.76
C TRP A 44 11.68 -13.78 -7.99
#